data_AF-A0A928YMT6-F1
#
_entry.id   AF-A0A928YMT6-F1
#
_cell.length_a   1.000
_cell.length_b   1.000
_cell.length_c   1.000
_cell.angle_alpha   90.00
_cell.angle_beta   90.00
_cell.angle_gamma   90.00
#
_symmetry.space_group_name_H-M   'P 1'
#
loop_
_entity.id
_entity.type
_entity.pdbx_description
1 polymer ?
#
loop_
_entity_poly.entity_id
_entity_poly.type
_entity_poly.pdbx_seq_one_letter_code
_entity_poly.pdbx_strand_id
1 'polypeptide(L)'
;MKIKILSPFFILKSNKAVALLLALFSLTMSIWVATEISYDSNVEYILASRKLQKLQAYYAAKSGANISLLRIFLFKKAVQTFASKADISTSSFEPIWSFPLAWPPSFYLPDKFSKSDKDSFITKEEESFIKAQYTTSISVEDNKIDINDMASPSKILSAFSFQQFINIFKLEIENNENFAKKYRDYNFTELANNFKDWIDKDSESLNGGDEKSFYNKWIDKYKLVQDDSEYIPPNQSFKHISELRMVSGMNDDFFQLLIDKITLFGSKKINLNHMDIDLLKSFPWATPEVVAAFEEKLSSQSFVNTEDFQTFLKEFELQEKVNTSIFSFDSGVNFQITSTGIVNNTSYTIKLITYDLNESKERLSEILFTERQEEIKKDEEDSQIDKNKEKYKKSNYFILNESPVVVHWQEF
;
A
#
# COMPACT_ATOMS: atom_id res chain seq x y z
N MET A 1 39.46 -31.24 -85.09
CA MET A 1 40.14 -30.18 -84.32
C MET A 1 39.92 -28.82 -84.99
N LYS A 2 39.11 -27.96 -84.36
CA LYS A 2 39.20 -26.49 -84.26
C LYS A 2 37.86 -25.99 -83.71
N ILE A 3 37.75 -26.02 -82.39
CA ILE A 3 36.66 -25.40 -81.64
C ILE A 3 36.87 -23.89 -81.78
N LYS A 4 35.93 -23.23 -82.47
CA LYS A 4 35.91 -21.77 -82.61
C LYS A 4 35.32 -21.22 -81.31
N ILE A 5 36.19 -20.80 -80.40
CA ILE A 5 35.80 -20.10 -79.17
C ILE A 5 35.23 -18.75 -79.60
N LEU A 6 33.91 -18.60 -79.53
CA LEU A 6 33.23 -17.31 -79.64
C LEU A 6 33.56 -16.51 -78.39
N SER A 7 34.32 -15.43 -78.56
CA SER A 7 34.68 -14.48 -77.51
C SER A 7 33.41 -13.81 -76.93
N PRO A 8 33.16 -13.87 -75.61
CA PRO A 8 31.96 -13.31 -74.99
C PRO A 8 32.19 -11.89 -74.47
N PHE A 9 32.84 -11.02 -75.25
CA PHE A 9 33.03 -9.62 -74.89
C PHE A 9 32.76 -8.72 -76.09
N PHE A 10 31.50 -8.71 -76.53
CA PHE A 10 30.95 -7.53 -77.19
C PHE A 10 30.79 -6.44 -76.12
N ILE A 11 31.85 -5.66 -75.93
CA ILE A 11 31.81 -4.41 -75.17
C ILE A 11 30.82 -3.51 -75.91
N LEU A 12 29.59 -3.44 -75.40
CA LEU A 12 28.55 -2.56 -75.88
C LEU A 12 29.02 -1.11 -75.71
N LYS A 13 29.53 -0.54 -76.79
CA LYS A 13 29.76 0.90 -76.96
C LYS A 13 28.43 1.63 -77.15
N SER A 14 27.47 1.36 -76.27
CA SER A 14 26.11 1.89 -76.28
C SER A 14 25.89 2.66 -74.99
N ASN A 15 26.06 3.98 -75.05
CA ASN A 15 25.82 4.90 -73.93
C ASN A 15 24.41 4.72 -73.33
N LYS A 16 23.45 4.16 -74.09
CA LYS A 16 22.09 3.89 -73.65
C LYS A 16 21.98 2.75 -72.62
N ALA A 17 22.80 1.71 -72.74
CA ALA A 17 22.78 0.58 -71.79
C ALA A 17 23.41 0.97 -70.45
N VAL A 18 24.50 1.73 -70.49
CA VAL A 18 25.14 2.29 -69.29
C VAL A 18 24.20 3.29 -68.59
N ALA A 19 23.51 4.14 -69.35
CA ALA A 19 22.52 5.06 -68.78
C ALA A 19 21.35 4.32 -68.11
N LEU A 20 20.86 3.22 -68.69
CA LEU A 20 19.81 2.40 -68.09
C LEU A 20 20.26 1.76 -66.77
N LEU A 21 21.47 1.19 -66.73
CA LEU A 21 22.03 0.59 -65.52
C LEU A 21 22.22 1.63 -64.41
N LEU A 22 22.72 2.82 -64.75
CA LEU A 22 22.85 3.94 -63.80
C LEU A 22 21.49 4.40 -63.30
N ALA A 23 20.46 4.47 -64.16
CA ALA A 23 19.11 4.82 -63.75
C ALA A 23 18.50 3.78 -62.80
N LEU A 24 18.65 2.49 -63.09
CA LEU A 24 18.18 1.41 -62.22
C LEU A 24 18.90 1.38 -60.88
N PHE A 25 20.22 1.60 -60.89
CA PHE A 25 21.01 1.71 -59.66
C PHE A 25 20.57 2.90 -58.81
N SER A 26 20.43 4.09 -59.42
CA SER A 26 19.95 5.30 -58.74
C SER A 26 18.54 5.13 -58.17
N LEU A 27 17.64 4.49 -58.93
CA LEU A 27 16.29 4.18 -58.47
C LEU A 27 16.31 3.21 -57.29
N THR A 28 17.11 2.14 -57.36
CA THR A 28 17.24 1.17 -56.27
C THR A 28 17.81 1.82 -55.01
N MET A 29 18.82 2.67 -55.16
CA MET A 29 19.42 3.42 -54.06
C MET A 29 18.39 4.39 -53.44
N SER A 30 17.61 5.08 -54.27
CA SER A 30 16.55 5.99 -53.82
C SER A 30 15.43 5.25 -53.10
N ILE A 31 15.02 4.06 -53.58
CA ILE A 31 14.05 3.21 -52.91
C ILE A 31 14.60 2.76 -51.54
N TRP A 32 15.85 2.31 -51.48
CA TRP A 32 16.48 1.89 -50.21
C TRP A 32 16.54 3.04 -49.19
N VAL A 33 17.01 4.23 -49.60
CA VAL A 33 17.03 5.42 -48.73
C VAL A 33 15.62 5.81 -48.28
N ALA A 34 14.64 5.78 -49.20
CA ALA A 34 13.26 6.08 -48.86
C ALA A 34 12.66 5.08 -47.87
N THR A 35 13.00 3.79 -47.99
CA THR A 35 12.55 2.76 -47.04
C THR A 35 13.17 2.94 -45.65
N GLU A 36 14.46 3.26 -45.56
CA GLU A 36 15.12 3.51 -44.26
C GLU A 36 14.54 4.76 -43.59
N ILE A 37 14.42 5.88 -44.32
CA ILE A 37 13.83 7.12 -43.79
C ILE A 37 12.38 6.90 -43.34
N SER A 38 11.59 6.14 -44.11
CA SER A 38 10.21 5.84 -43.74
C SER A 38 10.15 4.93 -42.50
N TYR A 39 11.06 3.96 -42.37
CA TYR A 39 11.12 3.10 -41.20
C TYR A 39 11.50 3.89 -39.95
N ASP A 40 12.58 4.68 -40.01
CA ASP A 40 13.02 5.51 -38.88
C ASP A 40 11.94 6.51 -38.45
N SER A 41 11.31 7.20 -39.42
CA SER A 41 10.22 8.14 -39.14
C SER A 41 9.04 7.46 -38.44
N ASN A 42 8.68 6.24 -38.85
CA ASN A 42 7.60 5.48 -38.23
C ASN A 42 7.96 5.05 -36.80
N VAL A 43 9.20 4.59 -36.57
CA VAL A 43 9.68 4.21 -35.24
C VAL A 43 9.69 5.43 -34.31
N GLU A 44 10.26 6.56 -34.76
CA GLU A 44 10.29 7.80 -33.98
C GLU A 44 8.87 8.30 -33.65
N TYR A 45 7.96 8.27 -34.63
CA TYR A 45 6.56 8.64 -34.43
C TYR A 45 5.90 7.77 -33.34
N ILE A 46 6.10 6.44 -33.40
CA ILE A 46 5.56 5.52 -32.39
C ILE A 46 6.16 5.80 -31.01
N LEU A 47 7.47 6.03 -30.91
CA LEU A 47 8.14 6.34 -29.65
C LEU A 47 7.67 7.68 -29.07
N ALA A 48 7.55 8.71 -29.89
CA ALA A 48 7.04 10.02 -29.49
C ALA A 48 5.58 9.94 -29.03
N SER A 49 4.74 9.21 -29.78
CA SER A 49 3.34 8.97 -29.42
C SER A 49 3.21 8.22 -28.09
N ARG A 50 4.02 7.18 -27.84
CA ARG A 50 4.04 6.46 -26.56
C ARG A 50 4.48 7.33 -25.39
N LYS A 51 5.51 8.18 -25.58
CA LYS A 51 5.94 9.15 -24.56
C LYS A 51 4.83 10.13 -24.21
N LEU A 52 4.14 10.66 -25.22
CA LEU A 52 3.00 11.56 -25.04
C LEU A 52 1.84 10.86 -24.31
N GLN A 53 1.48 9.65 -24.72
CA GLN A 53 0.44 8.85 -24.07
C GLN A 53 0.77 8.56 -22.61
N LYS A 54 2.03 8.20 -22.30
CA LYS A 54 2.48 7.99 -20.92
C LYS A 54 2.36 9.27 -20.09
N LEU A 55 2.74 10.42 -20.64
CA LEU A 55 2.60 11.70 -19.95
C LEU A 55 1.13 12.07 -19.71
N GLN A 56 0.26 11.82 -20.69
CA GLN A 56 -1.18 12.04 -20.53
C GLN A 56 -1.78 11.10 -19.48
N ALA A 57 -1.40 9.82 -19.48
CA ALA A 57 -1.82 8.85 -18.45
C ALA A 57 -1.33 9.25 -17.05
N TYR A 58 -0.09 9.75 -16.93
CA TYR A 58 0.44 10.31 -15.68
C TYR A 58 -0.44 11.45 -15.14
N TYR A 59 -0.76 12.45 -15.96
CA TYR A 59 -1.59 13.57 -15.51
C TYR A 59 -3.04 13.16 -15.24
N ALA A 60 -3.56 12.15 -15.96
CA ALA A 60 -4.85 11.55 -15.67
C ALA A 60 -4.87 10.91 -14.27
N ALA A 61 -3.87 10.08 -13.97
CA ALA A 61 -3.68 9.47 -12.66
C ALA A 61 -3.53 10.54 -11.57
N LYS A 62 -2.74 11.60 -11.83
CA LYS A 62 -2.53 12.70 -10.89
C LYS A 62 -3.82 13.47 -10.58
N SER A 63 -4.66 13.71 -11.59
CA SER A 63 -5.98 14.32 -11.40
C SER A 63 -6.88 13.45 -10.52
N GLY A 64 -6.92 12.14 -10.78
CA GLY A 64 -7.67 11.20 -9.93
C GLY A 64 -7.18 11.19 -8.48
N ALA A 65 -5.86 11.19 -8.28
CA ALA A 65 -5.24 11.25 -6.96
C ALA A 65 -5.64 12.52 -6.20
N ASN A 66 -5.59 13.69 -6.85
CA ASN A 66 -6.00 14.96 -6.25
C ASN A 66 -7.49 15.00 -5.88
N ILE A 67 -8.35 14.45 -6.73
CA ILE A 67 -9.79 14.33 -6.42
C ILE A 67 -10.00 13.41 -5.22
N SER A 68 -9.24 12.32 -5.13
CA SER A 68 -9.31 11.40 -3.99
C SER A 68 -8.84 12.05 -2.69
N LEU A 69 -7.78 12.88 -2.73
CA LEU A 69 -7.37 13.71 -1.60
C LEU A 69 -8.46 14.70 -1.18
N LEU A 70 -9.13 15.33 -2.15
CA LEU A 70 -10.27 16.20 -1.87
C LEU A 70 -11.41 15.44 -1.20
N ARG A 71 -11.70 14.21 -1.62
CA ARG A 71 -12.73 13.35 -1.00
C ARG A 71 -12.39 13.04 0.45
N ILE A 72 -11.15 12.67 0.74
CA ILE A 72 -10.68 12.46 2.12
C ILE A 72 -10.82 13.75 2.95
N PHE A 73 -10.43 14.90 2.40
CA PHE A 73 -10.58 16.19 3.07
C PHE A 73 -12.05 16.52 3.35
N LEU A 74 -12.95 16.32 2.38
CA LEU A 74 -14.39 16.53 2.54
C LEU A 74 -14.97 15.60 3.59
N PHE A 75 -14.56 14.34 3.61
CA PHE A 75 -14.93 13.36 4.62
C PHE A 75 -14.50 13.82 6.02
N LYS A 76 -13.20 14.16 6.23
CA LYS A 76 -12.71 14.65 7.52
C LYS A 76 -13.48 15.89 8.00
N LYS A 77 -13.74 16.83 7.10
CA LYS A 77 -14.50 18.05 7.39
C LYS A 77 -15.97 17.76 7.72
N ALA A 78 -16.59 16.82 7.02
CA ALA A 78 -17.96 16.39 7.29
C ALA A 78 -18.08 15.74 8.67
N VAL A 79 -17.18 14.80 8.99
CA VAL A 79 -17.12 14.15 10.31
C VAL A 79 -16.94 15.20 11.41
N GLN A 80 -15.96 16.10 11.29
CA GLN A 80 -15.71 17.15 12.28
C GLN A 80 -16.94 18.06 12.51
N THR A 81 -17.62 18.45 11.42
CA THR A 81 -18.71 19.43 11.46
C THR A 81 -20.02 18.82 11.93
N PHE A 82 -20.33 17.59 11.51
CA PHE A 82 -21.65 16.99 11.65
C PHE A 82 -21.71 15.86 12.67
N ALA A 83 -20.66 15.02 12.80
CA ALA A 83 -20.68 13.92 13.76
C ALA A 83 -20.80 14.45 15.21
N SER A 84 -20.13 15.56 15.52
CA SER A 84 -20.18 16.21 16.84
C SER A 84 -21.51 16.92 17.14
N LYS A 85 -22.34 17.21 16.14
CA LYS A 85 -23.54 18.05 16.28
C LYS A 85 -24.86 17.32 16.12
N ALA A 86 -24.88 16.18 15.44
CA ALA A 86 -26.11 15.53 14.99
C ALA A 86 -26.27 14.08 15.45
N ASP A 87 -25.38 13.57 16.32
CA ASP A 87 -25.36 12.16 16.75
C ASP A 87 -25.37 11.17 15.57
N ILE A 88 -24.77 11.61 14.45
CA ILE A 88 -24.62 10.81 13.23
C ILE A 88 -23.33 10.02 13.35
N SER A 89 -23.42 8.69 13.25
CA SER A 89 -22.25 7.82 13.25
C SER A 89 -21.27 8.21 12.15
N THR A 90 -19.98 8.21 12.49
CA THR A 90 -18.87 8.51 11.57
C THR A 90 -18.85 7.58 10.34
N SER A 91 -19.39 6.37 10.47
CA SER A 91 -19.62 5.40 9.39
C SER A 91 -20.54 5.92 8.28
N SER A 92 -21.51 6.80 8.60
CA SER A 92 -22.46 7.34 7.63
C SER A 92 -21.80 8.22 6.56
N PHE A 93 -20.59 8.72 6.84
CA PHE A 93 -19.81 9.54 5.92
C PHE A 93 -18.81 8.73 5.09
N GLU A 94 -18.63 7.43 5.36
CA GLU A 94 -17.68 6.59 4.62
C GLU A 94 -17.89 6.54 3.11
N PRO A 95 -19.14 6.52 2.58
CA PRO A 95 -19.36 6.54 1.14
C PRO A 95 -18.67 7.71 0.41
N ILE A 96 -18.37 8.81 1.11
CA ILE A 96 -17.64 9.96 0.55
C ILE A 96 -16.27 9.52 0.03
N TRP A 97 -15.56 8.63 0.71
CA TRP A 97 -14.22 8.17 0.30
C TRP A 97 -14.21 6.72 -0.21
N SER A 98 -15.03 5.81 0.32
CA SER A 98 -14.95 4.38 0.02
C SER A 98 -15.46 4.02 -1.38
N PHE A 99 -16.36 4.83 -1.95
CA PHE A 99 -16.89 4.57 -3.29
C PHE A 99 -15.79 4.67 -4.36
N PRO A 100 -15.58 3.66 -5.23
CA PRO A 100 -14.61 3.77 -6.31
C PRO A 100 -15.05 4.86 -7.30
N LEU A 101 -14.14 5.75 -7.67
CA LEU A 101 -14.44 6.83 -8.62
C LEU A 101 -13.76 6.51 -9.95
N ALA A 102 -14.49 6.67 -11.04
CA ALA A 102 -13.91 6.61 -12.36
C ALA A 102 -14.39 7.78 -13.22
N TRP A 103 -13.51 8.22 -14.10
CA TRP A 103 -13.82 9.19 -15.12
C TRP A 103 -13.30 8.68 -16.48
N PRO A 104 -14.09 8.75 -17.54
CA PRO A 104 -15.52 9.11 -17.55
C PRO A 104 -16.40 8.07 -16.83
N PRO A 105 -17.54 8.47 -16.25
CA PRO A 105 -18.47 7.54 -15.59
C PRO A 105 -19.01 6.43 -16.51
N SER A 106 -19.19 6.72 -17.82
CA SER A 106 -19.71 5.78 -18.82
C SER A 106 -18.95 4.46 -18.88
N PHE A 107 -17.65 4.47 -18.60
CA PHE A 107 -16.80 3.30 -18.65
C PHE A 107 -17.23 2.22 -17.64
N TYR A 108 -17.88 2.61 -16.54
CA TYR A 108 -18.29 1.72 -15.46
C TYR A 108 -19.80 1.61 -15.29
N LEU A 109 -20.58 2.08 -16.28
CA LEU A 109 -22.04 1.94 -16.23
C LEU A 109 -22.44 0.47 -16.42
N PRO A 110 -23.18 -0.13 -15.46
CA PRO A 110 -23.73 -1.47 -15.61
C PRO A 110 -24.53 -1.64 -16.92
N ASP A 111 -24.52 -2.85 -17.48
CA ASP A 111 -25.30 -3.19 -18.69
C ASP A 111 -26.82 -3.07 -18.53
N LYS A 112 -27.28 -2.90 -17.29
CA LYS A 112 -28.70 -2.70 -16.95
C LYS A 112 -29.20 -1.29 -17.28
N PHE A 113 -28.32 -0.33 -17.57
CA PHE A 113 -28.73 1.01 -17.98
C PHE A 113 -29.33 1.00 -19.40
N SER A 114 -30.42 1.75 -19.59
CA SER A 114 -31.04 1.88 -20.91
C SER A 114 -30.08 2.57 -21.89
N LYS A 115 -30.22 2.29 -23.19
CA LYS A 115 -29.38 2.93 -24.23
C LYS A 115 -29.51 4.46 -24.20
N SER A 116 -30.71 4.98 -23.98
CA SER A 116 -30.95 6.43 -23.87
C SER A 116 -30.23 7.07 -22.68
N ASP A 117 -30.14 6.37 -21.55
CA ASP A 117 -29.41 6.88 -20.39
C ASP A 117 -27.90 6.90 -20.68
N LYS A 118 -27.37 5.81 -21.24
CA LYS A 118 -25.95 5.71 -21.64
C LYS A 118 -25.56 6.83 -22.62
N ASP A 119 -26.41 7.09 -23.62
CA ASP A 119 -26.17 8.15 -24.62
C ASP A 119 -26.14 9.56 -23.98
N SER A 120 -26.95 9.80 -22.94
CA SER A 120 -26.94 11.06 -22.21
C SER A 120 -25.63 11.28 -21.42
N PHE A 121 -25.07 10.21 -20.85
CA PHE A 121 -23.76 10.27 -20.18
C PHE A 121 -22.64 10.52 -21.18
N ILE A 122 -22.63 9.79 -22.30
CA ILE A 122 -21.62 9.94 -23.36
C ILE A 122 -21.63 11.37 -23.90
N THR A 123 -22.81 11.93 -24.19
CA THR A 123 -22.92 13.32 -24.69
C THR A 123 -22.33 14.33 -23.71
N LYS A 124 -22.64 14.20 -22.41
CA LYS A 124 -22.09 15.08 -21.36
C LYS A 124 -20.60 14.88 -21.12
N GLU A 125 -20.08 13.68 -21.38
CA GLU A 125 -18.65 13.40 -21.30
C GLU A 125 -17.90 14.05 -22.45
N GLU A 126 -18.45 14.05 -23.67
CA GLU A 126 -17.88 14.76 -24.82
C GLU A 126 -17.83 16.28 -24.59
N GLU A 127 -18.81 16.83 -23.87
CA GLU A 127 -18.83 18.24 -23.44
C GLU A 127 -17.83 18.55 -22.32
N SER A 128 -17.30 17.54 -21.62
CA SER A 128 -16.40 17.75 -20.49
C SER A 128 -15.02 18.23 -20.93
N PHE A 129 -14.44 19.12 -20.12
CA PHE A 129 -13.05 19.54 -20.27
C PHE A 129 -12.05 18.41 -19.93
N ILE A 130 -12.49 17.38 -19.21
CA ILE A 130 -11.64 16.27 -18.78
C ILE A 130 -11.65 15.19 -19.86
N LYS A 131 -10.66 15.24 -20.76
CA LYS A 131 -10.44 14.26 -21.84
C LYS A 131 -9.64 13.02 -21.40
N ALA A 132 -9.13 13.05 -20.18
CA ALA A 132 -8.30 12.00 -19.59
C ALA A 132 -9.17 10.92 -18.94
N GLN A 133 -8.79 9.65 -19.05
CA GLN A 133 -9.48 8.56 -18.34
C GLN A 133 -8.70 8.18 -17.09
N TYR A 134 -9.37 8.02 -15.96
CA TYR A 134 -8.74 7.52 -14.75
C TYR A 134 -9.72 6.79 -13.85
N THR A 135 -9.17 5.95 -12.98
CA THR A 135 -9.90 5.18 -11.97
C THR A 135 -9.20 5.35 -10.64
N THR A 136 -9.94 5.60 -9.57
CA THR A 136 -9.40 5.69 -8.23
C THR A 136 -10.12 4.82 -7.23
N SER A 137 -9.34 4.25 -6.33
CA SER A 137 -9.80 3.55 -5.14
C SER A 137 -9.09 4.11 -3.93
N ILE A 138 -9.81 4.20 -2.82
CA ILE A 138 -9.31 4.63 -1.53
C ILE A 138 -9.54 3.48 -0.56
N SER A 139 -8.49 3.01 0.10
CA SER A 139 -8.54 2.03 1.17
C SER A 139 -8.01 2.65 2.45
N VAL A 140 -8.45 2.13 3.59
CA VAL A 140 -7.90 2.49 4.89
C VAL A 140 -6.60 1.72 5.11
N GLU A 141 -5.63 2.30 5.83
CA GLU A 141 -4.43 1.60 6.27
C GLU A 141 -4.55 1.07 7.71
N ASP A 142 -5.53 1.57 8.47
CA ASP A 142 -5.79 1.16 9.86
C ASP A 142 -6.29 -0.29 9.99
N ASN A 143 -6.65 -0.91 8.88
CA ASN A 143 -7.09 -2.31 8.84
C ASN A 143 -5.93 -3.31 8.72
N LYS A 144 -4.69 -2.83 8.60
CA LYS A 144 -3.46 -3.63 8.54
C LYS A 144 -2.66 -3.51 9.83
N ILE A 145 -1.75 -4.44 10.07
CA ILE A 145 -0.84 -4.36 11.21
C ILE A 145 0.28 -3.37 10.90
N ASP A 146 0.48 -2.36 11.74
CA ASP A 146 1.64 -1.48 11.65
C ASP A 146 2.89 -2.22 12.15
N ILE A 147 3.83 -2.51 11.26
CA ILE A 147 5.05 -3.23 11.65
C ILE A 147 5.96 -2.37 12.54
N ASN A 148 5.90 -1.04 12.40
CA ASN A 148 6.68 -0.12 13.21
C ASN A 148 6.23 -0.13 14.67
N ASP A 149 5.04 -0.65 14.96
CA ASP A 149 4.52 -0.77 16.32
C ASP A 149 5.18 -1.90 17.12
N MET A 150 5.94 -2.80 16.50
CA MET A 150 6.70 -3.85 17.20
C MET A 150 7.70 -3.30 18.23
N ALA A 151 8.27 -2.11 17.97
CA ALA A 151 9.15 -1.40 18.90
C ALA A 151 8.47 -0.14 19.47
N SER A 152 7.14 -0.13 19.54
CA SER A 152 6.37 0.94 20.16
C SER A 152 6.75 1.09 21.65
N PRO A 153 6.76 2.32 22.20
CA PRO A 153 6.92 2.52 23.64
C PRO A 153 5.80 1.90 24.47
N SER A 154 4.64 1.60 23.86
CA SER A 154 3.54 0.89 24.52
C SER A 154 3.83 -0.61 24.50
N LYS A 155 3.88 -1.22 25.69
CA LYS A 155 4.16 -2.66 25.85
C LYS A 155 3.03 -3.50 25.25
N ILE A 156 1.78 -3.06 25.39
CA ILE A 156 0.60 -3.74 24.85
C ILE A 156 0.66 -3.72 23.33
N LEU A 157 0.90 -2.56 22.72
CA LEU A 157 0.91 -2.41 21.26
C LEU A 157 2.10 -3.15 20.62
N SER A 158 3.27 -3.09 21.25
CA SER A 158 4.46 -3.84 20.86
C SER A 158 4.24 -5.35 20.90
N ALA A 159 3.78 -5.87 22.04
CA ALA A 159 3.52 -7.30 22.22
C ALA A 159 2.42 -7.79 21.26
N PHE A 160 1.38 -7.00 21.06
CA PHE A 160 0.30 -7.31 20.15
C PHE A 160 0.80 -7.41 18.70
N SER A 161 1.50 -6.40 18.19
CA SER A 161 2.02 -6.38 16.81
C SER A 161 3.00 -7.52 16.56
N PHE A 162 3.86 -7.79 17.54
CA PHE A 162 4.79 -8.92 17.52
C PHE A 162 4.07 -10.28 17.42
N GLN A 163 3.05 -10.50 18.27
CA GLN A 163 2.30 -11.74 18.27
C GLN A 163 1.50 -11.94 16.99
N GLN A 164 0.85 -10.88 16.48
CA GLN A 164 0.07 -10.97 15.25
C GLN A 164 0.93 -11.31 14.04
N PHE A 165 2.12 -10.71 13.94
CA PHE A 165 3.07 -11.04 12.88
C PHE A 165 3.41 -12.53 12.86
N ILE A 166 3.71 -13.11 14.02
CA ILE A 166 4.00 -14.56 14.13
C ILE A 166 2.77 -15.38 13.75
N ASN A 167 1.59 -14.97 14.20
CA ASN A 167 0.36 -15.72 13.94
C ASN A 167 -0.03 -15.76 12.47
N ILE A 168 0.29 -14.72 11.68
CA ILE A 168 0.09 -14.75 10.21
C ILE A 168 0.81 -15.95 9.60
N PHE A 169 2.07 -16.20 9.99
CA PHE A 169 2.84 -17.33 9.49
C PHE A 169 2.34 -18.66 10.01
N LYS A 170 1.94 -18.74 11.29
CA LYS A 170 1.37 -19.97 11.87
C LYS A 170 0.11 -20.40 11.13
N LEU A 171 -0.79 -19.46 10.84
CA LEU A 171 -1.98 -19.74 10.04
C LEU A 171 -1.66 -20.20 8.63
N GLU A 172 -0.64 -19.61 8.00
CA GLU A 172 -0.23 -20.03 6.66
C GLU A 172 0.32 -21.47 6.68
N ILE A 173 1.06 -21.85 7.72
CA ILE A 173 1.53 -23.24 7.92
C ILE A 173 0.35 -24.20 8.12
N GLU A 174 -0.69 -23.79 8.84
CA GLU A 174 -1.86 -24.63 9.10
C GLU A 174 -2.73 -24.82 7.84
N ASN A 175 -2.88 -23.77 7.03
CA ASN A 175 -3.81 -23.77 5.89
C ASN A 175 -3.17 -24.10 4.54
N ASN A 176 -1.85 -23.96 4.39
CA ASN A 176 -1.14 -24.17 3.13
C ASN A 176 -0.09 -25.28 3.24
N GLU A 177 -0.40 -26.46 2.72
CA GLU A 177 0.49 -27.63 2.77
C GLU A 177 1.88 -27.37 2.16
N ASN A 178 1.96 -26.58 1.09
CA ASN A 178 3.22 -26.31 0.40
C ASN A 178 4.10 -25.40 1.26
N PHE A 179 3.51 -24.36 1.85
CA PHE A 179 4.20 -23.49 2.79
C PHE A 179 4.65 -24.27 4.03
N ALA A 180 3.78 -25.11 4.58
CA ALA A 180 4.07 -25.98 5.71
C ALA A 180 5.25 -26.92 5.44
N LYS A 181 5.30 -27.57 4.26
CA LYS A 181 6.41 -28.46 3.89
C LYS A 181 7.76 -27.76 3.88
N LYS A 182 7.80 -26.47 3.53
CA LYS A 182 9.03 -25.68 3.42
C LYS A 182 9.45 -25.03 4.73
N TYR A 183 8.49 -24.64 5.58
CA TYR A 183 8.74 -23.75 6.71
C TYR A 183 8.20 -24.24 8.06
N ARG A 184 7.75 -25.50 8.19
CA ARG A 184 7.24 -26.04 9.47
C ARG A 184 8.21 -25.89 10.63
N ASP A 185 9.50 -26.07 10.38
CA ASP A 185 10.55 -26.00 11.40
C ASP A 185 11.22 -24.61 11.47
N TYR A 186 10.69 -23.62 10.72
CA TYR A 186 11.23 -22.28 10.71
C TYR A 186 10.86 -21.52 11.99
N ASN A 187 11.84 -20.84 12.59
CA ASN A 187 11.63 -20.06 13.81
C ASN A 187 11.13 -18.64 13.47
N PHE A 188 9.81 -18.48 13.38
CA PHE A 188 9.20 -17.17 13.11
C PHE A 188 9.37 -16.17 14.26
N THR A 189 9.66 -16.64 15.48
CA THR A 189 10.00 -15.74 16.60
C THR A 189 11.34 -15.07 16.38
N GLU A 190 12.34 -15.79 15.85
CA GLU A 190 13.64 -15.22 15.48
C GLU A 190 13.49 -14.15 14.39
N LEU A 191 12.65 -14.41 13.38
CA LEU A 191 12.32 -13.43 12.36
C LEU A 191 11.65 -12.19 12.97
N ALA A 192 10.63 -12.37 13.82
CA ALA A 192 9.94 -11.26 14.48
C ALA A 192 10.89 -10.42 15.36
N ASN A 193 11.83 -11.08 16.05
CA ASN A 193 12.89 -10.42 16.80
C ASN A 193 13.78 -9.59 15.87
N ASN A 194 14.22 -10.12 14.72
CA ASN A 194 15.02 -9.35 13.75
C ASN A 194 14.27 -8.12 13.20
N PHE A 195 12.95 -8.17 13.09
CA PHE A 195 12.14 -7.00 12.73
C PHE A 195 12.10 -5.97 13.86
N LYS A 196 12.07 -6.41 15.11
CA LYS A 196 12.08 -5.53 16.27
C LYS A 196 13.46 -4.86 16.46
N ASP A 197 14.54 -5.65 16.39
CA ASP A 197 15.95 -5.19 16.36
C ASP A 197 16.21 -4.21 15.19
N TRP A 198 15.42 -4.28 14.11
CA TRP A 198 15.53 -3.31 13.02
C TRP A 198 15.02 -1.90 13.41
N ILE A 199 14.02 -1.85 14.28
CA ILE A 199 13.26 -0.64 14.60
C ILE A 199 13.73 0.00 15.90
N ASP A 200 14.06 -0.80 16.91
CA ASP A 200 14.49 -0.30 18.22
C ASP A 200 15.85 0.39 18.15
N LYS A 201 16.22 1.07 19.24
CA LYS A 201 17.34 2.02 19.25
C LYS A 201 18.62 1.42 19.83
N ASP A 202 18.55 0.25 20.44
CA ASP A 202 19.71 -0.35 21.07
C ASP A 202 20.56 -1.06 20.01
N SER A 203 21.44 -1.98 20.38
CA SER A 203 22.25 -2.74 19.41
C SER A 203 22.41 -4.18 19.87
N GLU A 204 21.56 -4.57 20.81
CA GLU A 204 21.62 -5.86 21.48
C GLU A 204 20.56 -6.74 20.87
N SER A 205 20.99 -7.76 20.12
CA SER A 205 20.01 -8.59 19.44
C SER A 205 19.18 -9.37 20.45
N LEU A 206 17.86 -9.38 20.24
CA LEU A 206 16.94 -10.23 20.99
C LEU A 206 17.16 -11.72 20.72
N ASN A 207 17.88 -12.06 19.66
CA ASN A 207 18.32 -13.43 19.32
C ASN A 207 19.71 -13.77 19.88
N GLY A 208 20.36 -12.82 20.57
CA GLY A 208 21.67 -12.96 21.20
C GLY A 208 22.82 -12.46 20.33
N GLY A 209 23.78 -11.78 20.96
CA GLY A 209 24.93 -11.19 20.29
C GLY A 209 24.67 -9.76 19.80
N ASP A 210 25.53 -9.30 18.89
CA ASP A 210 25.44 -7.98 18.25
C ASP A 210 24.53 -8.06 17.01
N GLU A 211 23.56 -7.16 16.88
CA GLU A 211 22.63 -7.11 15.75
C GLU A 211 23.33 -7.03 14.40
N LYS A 212 24.45 -6.31 14.33
CA LYS A 212 25.24 -6.18 13.10
C LYS A 212 25.76 -7.50 12.57
N SER A 213 25.97 -8.46 13.47
CA SER A 213 26.60 -9.74 13.12
C SER A 213 25.82 -10.49 12.05
N PHE A 214 24.50 -10.31 12.00
CA PHE A 214 23.61 -10.88 10.99
C PHE A 214 23.82 -10.29 9.59
N TYR A 215 24.32 -9.04 9.51
CA TYR A 215 24.46 -8.29 8.26
C TYR A 215 25.89 -8.22 7.73
N ASN A 216 26.89 -8.66 8.51
CA ASN A 216 28.31 -8.67 8.13
C ASN A 216 28.56 -9.26 6.74
N LYS A 217 27.88 -10.37 6.39
CA LYS A 217 28.02 -10.99 5.05
C LYS A 217 27.60 -10.06 3.91
N TRP A 218 26.58 -9.23 4.12
CA TRP A 218 26.12 -8.29 3.10
C TRP A 218 27.01 -7.06 3.05
N ILE A 219 27.43 -6.55 4.21
CA ILE A 219 28.40 -5.46 4.35
C ILE A 219 29.68 -5.82 3.58
N ASP A 220 30.23 -7.01 3.81
CA ASP A 220 31.43 -7.51 3.13
C ASP A 220 31.23 -7.67 1.61
N LYS A 221 30.07 -8.22 1.20
CA LYS A 221 29.76 -8.50 -0.21
C LYS A 221 29.59 -7.23 -1.03
N TYR A 222 28.88 -6.24 -0.49
CA TYR A 222 28.54 -5.01 -1.22
C TYR A 222 29.50 -3.85 -0.91
N LYS A 223 30.48 -4.05 -0.03
CA LYS A 223 31.44 -3.04 0.42
C LYS A 223 30.74 -1.76 0.88
N LEU A 224 29.63 -1.93 1.61
CA LEU A 224 28.93 -0.80 2.24
C LEU A 224 29.93 -0.12 3.18
N VAL A 225 30.06 1.19 3.07
CA VAL A 225 31.10 1.93 3.76
C VAL A 225 30.76 1.92 5.26
N GLN A 226 31.68 1.43 6.10
CA GLN A 226 31.59 1.52 7.57
C GLN A 226 31.76 2.96 8.11
N ASP A 227 31.46 3.98 7.29
CA ASP A 227 31.35 5.34 7.81
C ASP A 227 30.02 5.44 8.55
N ASP A 228 29.97 6.22 9.64
CA ASP A 228 28.86 6.32 10.62
C ASP A 228 27.45 6.61 10.03
N SER A 229 27.30 6.73 8.71
CA SER A 229 26.08 7.04 7.98
C SER A 229 25.22 5.84 7.51
N GLU A 230 25.72 4.59 7.55
CA GLU A 230 24.98 3.41 7.06
C GLU A 230 25.04 2.23 8.07
N TYR A 231 24.47 2.44 9.27
CA TYR A 231 24.30 1.38 10.26
C TYR A 231 23.22 0.39 9.76
N ILE A 232 23.53 -0.92 9.73
CA ILE A 232 22.56 -2.01 9.49
C ILE A 232 22.62 -2.97 10.69
N PRO A 233 21.49 -3.24 11.37
CA PRO A 233 20.18 -2.63 11.12
C PRO A 233 20.20 -1.12 11.37
N PRO A 234 19.27 -0.32 10.83
CA PRO A 234 19.33 1.14 10.91
C PRO A 234 18.76 1.72 12.21
N ASN A 235 18.21 0.87 13.08
CA ASN A 235 17.74 1.15 14.43
C ASN A 235 16.75 2.32 14.45
N GLN A 236 15.86 2.26 13.46
CA GLN A 236 14.84 3.27 13.15
C GLN A 236 13.64 2.61 12.48
N SER A 237 12.48 3.25 12.58
CA SER A 237 11.26 2.83 11.87
C SER A 237 11.49 2.71 10.36
N PHE A 238 10.87 1.68 9.77
CA PHE A 238 10.84 1.47 8.34
C PHE A 238 10.20 2.66 7.64
N LYS A 239 10.84 3.14 6.57
CA LYS A 239 10.33 4.25 5.74
C LYS A 239 9.67 3.72 4.47
N HIS A 240 10.14 2.59 3.96
CA HIS A 240 9.62 1.93 2.79
C HIS A 240 9.36 0.45 3.02
N ILE A 241 8.23 -0.03 2.49
CA ILE A 241 7.85 -1.44 2.64
C ILE A 241 8.88 -2.40 2.03
N SER A 242 9.68 -1.95 1.05
CA SER A 242 10.76 -2.73 0.46
C SER A 242 11.89 -3.02 1.44
N GLU A 243 12.10 -2.19 2.47
CA GLU A 243 13.12 -2.41 3.50
C GLU A 243 12.88 -3.70 4.28
N LEU A 244 11.64 -4.18 4.35
CA LEU A 244 11.33 -5.44 5.02
C LEU A 244 12.11 -6.62 4.41
N ARG A 245 12.45 -6.55 3.12
CA ARG A 245 13.28 -7.56 2.41
C ARG A 245 14.73 -7.56 2.89
N MET A 246 15.17 -6.49 3.54
CA MET A 246 16.51 -6.38 4.09
C MET A 246 16.61 -6.95 5.49
N VAL A 247 15.50 -7.30 6.15
CA VAL A 247 15.55 -7.91 7.48
C VAL A 247 16.14 -9.32 7.40
N SER A 248 17.06 -9.65 8.30
CA SER A 248 17.66 -10.98 8.39
C SER A 248 16.59 -12.07 8.55
N GLY A 249 16.69 -13.13 7.75
CA GLY A 249 15.71 -14.23 7.69
C GLY A 249 14.52 -13.98 6.76
N MET A 250 14.34 -12.77 6.23
CA MET A 250 13.29 -12.50 5.25
C MET A 250 13.58 -13.17 3.90
N ASN A 251 12.54 -13.64 3.23
CA ASN A 251 12.60 -14.15 1.86
C ASN A 251 11.37 -13.69 1.05
N ASP A 252 11.35 -14.02 -0.25
CA ASP A 252 10.28 -13.59 -1.16
C ASP A 252 8.90 -14.17 -0.78
N ASP A 253 8.85 -15.42 -0.33
CA ASP A 253 7.60 -16.08 0.07
C ASP A 253 7.00 -15.37 1.30
N PHE A 254 7.84 -15.03 2.29
CA PHE A 254 7.43 -14.30 3.48
C PHE A 254 6.98 -12.88 3.16
N PHE A 255 7.72 -12.18 2.30
CA PHE A 255 7.36 -10.84 1.86
C PHE A 255 6.01 -10.84 1.14
N GLN A 256 5.79 -11.78 0.23
CA GLN A 256 4.55 -11.87 -0.53
C GLN A 256 3.35 -12.21 0.36
N LEU A 257 3.55 -13.00 1.42
CA LEU A 257 2.51 -13.29 2.41
C LEU A 257 2.12 -12.05 3.24
N LEU A 258 3.10 -11.20 3.56
CA LEU A 258 2.93 -10.08 4.46
C LEU A 258 2.42 -8.81 3.79
N ILE A 259 2.79 -8.56 2.52
CA ILE A 259 2.65 -7.26 1.85
C ILE A 259 1.23 -6.67 1.88
N ASP A 260 0.20 -7.51 1.88
CA ASP A 260 -1.20 -7.07 1.89
C ASP A 260 -1.79 -6.97 3.32
N LYS A 261 -1.12 -7.55 4.32
CA LYS A 261 -1.57 -7.67 5.72
C LYS A 261 -0.94 -6.63 6.66
N ILE A 262 0.15 -5.99 6.23
CA ILE A 262 0.92 -5.05 7.06
C ILE A 262 1.01 -3.67 6.43
N THR A 263 1.26 -2.67 7.26
CA THR A 263 1.50 -1.29 6.88
C THR A 263 2.69 -0.72 7.67
N LEU A 264 3.20 0.43 7.21
CA LEU A 264 4.16 1.26 7.94
C LEU A 264 3.50 2.51 8.55
N PHE A 265 2.23 2.73 8.21
CA PHE A 265 1.50 3.98 8.43
C PHE A 265 0.16 3.73 9.16
N GLY A 266 0.17 2.86 10.17
CA GLY A 266 -1.03 2.60 10.97
C GLY A 266 -1.30 3.72 11.98
N SER A 267 -2.55 3.87 12.42
CA SER A 267 -2.95 4.90 13.39
C SER A 267 -2.77 4.49 14.86
N LYS A 268 -1.95 3.47 15.16
CA LYS A 268 -1.71 2.91 16.52
C LYS A 268 -2.91 2.20 17.14
N LYS A 269 -4.04 2.18 16.44
CA LYS A 269 -5.19 1.33 16.72
C LYS A 269 -5.61 0.66 15.43
N ILE A 270 -6.13 -0.56 15.54
CA ILE A 270 -6.57 -1.35 14.40
C ILE A 270 -8.06 -1.18 14.21
N ASN A 271 -8.47 -0.86 13.00
CA ASN A 271 -9.86 -0.69 12.65
C ASN A 271 -10.50 -2.04 12.33
N LEU A 272 -11.34 -2.52 13.24
CA LEU A 272 -12.01 -3.82 13.10
C LEU A 272 -13.11 -3.81 12.04
N ASN A 273 -13.75 -2.66 11.78
CA ASN A 273 -14.85 -2.56 10.82
C ASN A 273 -14.38 -2.72 9.36
N HIS A 274 -13.10 -2.41 9.09
CA HIS A 274 -12.49 -2.49 7.75
C HIS A 274 -11.44 -3.59 7.62
N MET A 275 -11.31 -4.43 8.65
CA MET A 275 -10.32 -5.51 8.72
C MET A 275 -10.61 -6.62 7.72
N ASP A 276 -9.55 -7.12 7.07
CA ASP A 276 -9.64 -8.34 6.29
C ASP A 276 -9.89 -9.55 7.21
N ILE A 277 -10.89 -10.37 6.87
CA ILE A 277 -11.27 -11.56 7.64
C ILE A 277 -10.09 -12.53 7.77
N ASP A 278 -9.21 -12.60 6.77
CA ASP A 278 -8.01 -13.44 6.86
C ASP A 278 -6.97 -12.92 7.86
N LEU A 279 -6.92 -11.60 8.07
CA LEU A 279 -6.12 -11.00 9.13
C LEU A 279 -6.78 -11.21 10.50
N LEU A 280 -8.11 -11.12 10.59
CA LEU A 280 -8.84 -11.38 11.83
C LEU A 280 -8.58 -12.80 12.36
N LYS A 281 -8.48 -13.79 11.48
CA LYS A 281 -8.12 -15.17 11.88
C LYS A 281 -6.78 -15.24 12.62
N SER A 282 -5.85 -14.30 12.38
CA SER A 282 -4.53 -14.32 13.05
C SER A 282 -4.59 -13.89 14.51
N PHE A 283 -5.74 -13.45 15.00
CA PHE A 283 -5.93 -13.08 16.39
C PHE A 283 -6.06 -14.33 17.27
N PRO A 284 -5.36 -14.42 18.42
CA PRO A 284 -5.39 -15.60 19.29
C PRO A 284 -6.80 -16.01 19.78
N TRP A 285 -7.72 -15.05 19.83
CA TRP A 285 -9.10 -15.24 20.29
C TRP A 285 -10.10 -15.50 19.15
N ALA A 286 -9.68 -15.38 17.89
CA ALA A 286 -10.55 -15.50 16.73
C ALA A 286 -10.72 -16.98 16.32
N THR A 287 -11.55 -17.71 17.05
CA THR A 287 -11.97 -19.06 16.66
C THR A 287 -12.82 -19.02 15.38
N PRO A 288 -12.94 -20.11 14.61
CA PRO A 288 -13.79 -20.13 13.41
C PRO A 288 -15.24 -19.70 13.66
N GLU A 289 -15.78 -20.00 14.84
CA GLU A 289 -17.12 -19.59 15.27
C GLU A 289 -17.21 -18.07 15.50
N VAL A 290 -16.24 -17.51 16.21
CA VAL A 290 -16.16 -16.06 16.46
C VAL A 290 -15.97 -15.30 15.14
N VAL A 291 -15.13 -15.82 14.24
CA VAL A 291 -14.89 -15.21 12.92
C VAL A 291 -16.18 -15.21 12.08
N ALA A 292 -16.93 -16.32 12.06
CA ALA A 292 -18.20 -16.39 11.33
C ALA A 292 -19.24 -15.41 11.89
N ALA A 293 -19.37 -15.34 13.22
CA ALA A 293 -20.28 -14.39 13.87
C ALA A 293 -19.86 -12.93 13.64
N PHE A 294 -18.56 -12.65 13.63
CA PHE A 294 -18.01 -11.34 13.35
C PHE A 294 -18.30 -10.91 11.90
N GLU A 295 -18.13 -11.82 10.93
CA GLU A 295 -18.44 -11.58 9.52
C GLU A 295 -19.95 -11.32 9.31
N GLU A 296 -20.81 -12.13 9.93
CA GLU A 296 -22.27 -11.92 9.89
C GLU A 296 -22.65 -10.56 10.49
N LYS A 297 -22.04 -10.20 11.63
CA LYS A 297 -22.25 -8.90 12.26
C LYS A 297 -21.84 -7.77 11.32
N LEU A 298 -20.64 -7.78 10.76
CA LEU A 298 -20.18 -6.74 9.83
C LEU A 298 -21.03 -6.65 8.55
N SER A 299 -21.58 -7.77 8.07
CA SER A 299 -22.47 -7.77 6.91
C SER A 299 -23.81 -7.05 7.17
N SER A 300 -24.25 -7.03 8.44
CA SER A 300 -25.51 -6.40 8.86
C SER A 300 -25.31 -4.99 9.40
N GLN A 301 -24.32 -4.79 10.27
CA GLN A 301 -24.03 -3.51 10.93
C GLN A 301 -22.60 -3.48 11.49
N SER A 302 -21.86 -2.40 11.19
CA SER A 302 -20.55 -2.11 11.77
C SER A 302 -20.62 -1.87 13.29
N PHE A 303 -19.54 -2.18 14.00
CA PHE A 303 -19.41 -1.86 15.42
C PHE A 303 -19.35 -0.35 15.62
N VAL A 304 -20.17 0.17 16.53
CA VAL A 304 -20.27 1.63 16.74
C VAL A 304 -19.18 2.14 17.67
N ASN A 305 -18.85 1.38 18.72
CA ASN A 305 -17.91 1.78 19.75
C ASN A 305 -17.35 0.55 20.48
N THR A 306 -16.44 0.80 21.42
CA THR A 306 -15.81 -0.23 22.24
C THR A 306 -16.80 -1.03 23.09
N GLU A 307 -17.89 -0.42 23.57
CA GLU A 307 -18.89 -1.09 24.41
C GLU A 307 -19.72 -2.11 23.61
N ASP A 308 -20.08 -1.76 22.37
CA ASP A 308 -20.74 -2.64 21.41
C ASP A 308 -19.87 -3.87 21.11
N PHE A 309 -18.57 -3.64 20.83
CA PHE A 309 -17.64 -4.74 20.63
C PHE A 309 -17.41 -5.59 21.90
N GLN A 310 -17.34 -4.98 23.08
CA GLN A 310 -17.28 -5.73 24.35
C GLN A 310 -18.53 -6.57 24.58
N THR A 311 -19.70 -6.10 24.14
CA THR A 311 -20.95 -6.86 24.23
C THR A 311 -20.91 -8.08 23.33
N PHE A 312 -20.43 -7.92 22.09
CA PHE A 312 -20.15 -9.04 21.19
C PHE A 312 -19.16 -10.04 21.81
N LEU A 313 -18.06 -9.58 22.40
CA LEU A 313 -17.08 -10.47 23.04
C LEU A 313 -17.65 -11.24 24.24
N LYS A 314 -18.63 -10.69 24.96
CA LYS A 314 -19.29 -11.37 26.09
C LYS A 314 -20.08 -12.60 25.64
N GLU A 315 -20.63 -12.60 24.42
CA GLU A 315 -21.36 -13.75 23.87
C GLU A 315 -20.46 -14.99 23.74
N PHE A 316 -19.15 -14.79 23.63
CA PHE A 316 -18.13 -15.83 23.49
C PHE A 316 -17.21 -15.98 24.71
N GLU A 317 -17.52 -15.32 25.83
CA GLU A 317 -16.70 -15.32 27.05
C GLU A 317 -15.23 -14.83 26.82
N LEU A 318 -15.06 -13.86 25.92
CA LEU A 318 -13.75 -13.33 25.52
C LEU A 318 -13.40 -11.96 26.13
N GLN A 319 -14.31 -11.34 26.87
CA GLN A 319 -14.18 -9.97 27.36
C GLN A 319 -12.93 -9.71 28.23
N GLU A 320 -12.42 -10.72 28.94
CA GLU A 320 -11.21 -10.60 29.78
C GLU A 320 -9.92 -10.95 29.02
N LYS A 321 -10.03 -11.64 27.88
CA LYS A 321 -8.89 -12.10 27.07
C LYS A 321 -8.47 -11.08 26.02
N VAL A 322 -9.39 -10.20 25.63
CA VAL A 322 -9.18 -9.25 24.54
C VAL A 322 -8.95 -7.85 25.10
N ASN A 323 -7.76 -7.30 24.86
CA ASN A 323 -7.52 -5.91 25.17
C ASN A 323 -8.17 -5.04 24.10
N THR A 324 -9.20 -4.29 24.47
CA THR A 324 -9.95 -3.45 23.52
C THR A 324 -9.31 -2.08 23.26
N SER A 325 -8.26 -1.70 24.00
CA SER A 325 -7.61 -0.38 23.86
C SER A 325 -6.86 -0.19 22.54
N ILE A 326 -6.46 -1.30 21.91
CA ILE A 326 -5.75 -1.33 20.63
C ILE A 326 -6.68 -1.30 19.40
N PHE A 327 -8.01 -1.33 19.60
CA PHE A 327 -8.98 -1.31 18.51
C PHE A 327 -9.62 0.07 18.35
N SER A 328 -9.95 0.39 17.11
CA SER A 328 -10.75 1.55 16.74
C SER A 328 -11.99 1.11 15.96
N PHE A 329 -13.06 1.89 16.12
CA PHE A 329 -14.35 1.68 15.46
C PHE A 329 -14.77 2.90 14.63
N ASP A 330 -13.94 3.94 14.64
CA ASP A 330 -14.13 5.15 13.85
C ASP A 330 -13.89 4.87 12.37
N SER A 331 -14.38 5.75 11.51
CA SER A 331 -14.01 5.75 10.10
C SER A 331 -12.54 6.18 9.99
N GLY A 332 -11.73 5.38 9.28
CA GLY A 332 -10.28 5.39 9.41
C GLY A 332 -9.55 6.73 9.22
N VAL A 333 -8.32 6.77 9.69
CA VAL A 333 -7.47 7.97 9.82
C VAL A 333 -6.51 8.11 8.66
N ASN A 334 -5.86 6.99 8.35
CA ASN A 334 -4.81 6.89 7.35
C ASN A 334 -5.36 6.14 6.14
N PHE A 335 -5.07 6.66 4.95
CA PHE A 335 -5.67 6.17 3.71
C PHE A 335 -4.59 5.91 2.67
N GLN A 336 -4.75 4.84 1.92
CA GLN A 336 -4.03 4.57 0.69
C GLN A 336 -4.94 4.88 -0.50
N ILE A 337 -4.45 5.71 -1.41
CA ILE A 337 -5.13 6.03 -2.65
C ILE A 337 -4.35 5.36 -3.78
N THR A 338 -5.06 4.58 -4.59
CA THR A 338 -4.54 4.10 -5.87
C THR A 338 -5.30 4.81 -6.98
N SER A 339 -4.57 5.51 -7.85
CA SER A 339 -5.12 6.21 -9.00
C SER A 339 -4.43 5.73 -10.27
N THR A 340 -5.18 5.19 -11.20
CA THR A 340 -4.67 4.69 -12.48
C THR A 340 -5.25 5.54 -13.60
N GLY A 341 -4.37 6.21 -14.35
CA GLY A 341 -4.71 6.95 -15.56
C GLY A 341 -4.53 6.06 -16.79
N ILE A 342 -5.45 6.15 -17.74
CA ILE A 342 -5.47 5.32 -18.95
C ILE A 342 -5.59 6.21 -20.18
N VAL A 343 -4.72 5.98 -21.16
CA VAL A 343 -4.77 6.63 -22.46
C VAL A 343 -4.43 5.59 -23.53
N ASN A 344 -5.42 5.25 -24.36
CA ASN A 344 -5.32 4.17 -25.33
C ASN A 344 -4.86 2.86 -24.65
N ASN A 345 -3.67 2.35 -25.03
CA ASN A 345 -3.08 1.13 -24.49
C ASN A 345 -1.94 1.40 -23.49
N THR A 346 -1.86 2.63 -22.97
CA THR A 346 -0.87 3.04 -21.97
C THR A 346 -1.59 3.39 -20.67
N SER A 347 -1.15 2.80 -19.57
CA SER A 347 -1.61 3.14 -18.23
C SER A 347 -0.46 3.69 -17.38
N TYR A 348 -0.81 4.43 -16.34
CA TYR A 348 0.13 4.90 -15.32
C TYR A 348 -0.57 4.87 -13.97
N THR A 349 0.08 4.32 -12.95
CA THR A 349 -0.53 4.19 -11.61
C THR A 349 0.25 4.99 -10.57
N ILE A 350 -0.48 5.80 -9.82
CA ILE A 350 0.03 6.52 -8.65
C ILE A 350 -0.57 5.88 -7.40
N LYS A 351 0.28 5.44 -6.49
CA LYS A 351 -0.10 5.03 -5.13
C LYS A 351 0.41 6.07 -4.15
N LEU A 352 -0.47 6.59 -3.30
CA LEU A 352 -0.10 7.54 -2.26
C LEU A 352 -0.74 7.18 -0.93
N ILE A 353 -0.08 7.57 0.16
CA ILE A 353 -0.58 7.33 1.51
C ILE A 353 -0.70 8.67 2.23
N THR A 354 -1.87 8.90 2.83
CA THR A 354 -2.11 10.04 3.71
C THR A 354 -1.96 9.60 5.15
N TYR A 355 -1.22 10.37 5.94
CA TYR A 355 -0.94 10.02 7.34
C TYR A 355 -1.24 11.18 8.28
N ASP A 356 -2.03 10.93 9.31
CA ASP A 356 -2.36 11.91 10.34
C ASP A 356 -1.48 11.69 11.58
N LEU A 357 -0.37 12.44 11.63
CA LEU A 357 0.59 12.38 12.73
C LEU A 357 -0.03 12.75 14.08
N ASN A 358 -0.97 13.70 14.09
CA ASN A 358 -1.54 14.20 15.34
C ASN A 358 -2.47 13.16 15.94
N GLU A 359 -3.39 12.62 15.15
CA GLU A 359 -4.31 11.58 15.62
C GLU A 359 -3.57 10.30 16.03
N SER A 360 -2.54 9.91 15.28
CA SER A 360 -1.71 8.75 15.65
C SER A 360 -0.96 8.96 16.97
N LYS A 361 -0.46 10.17 17.22
CA LYS A 361 0.19 10.55 18.49
C LYS A 361 -0.79 10.56 19.64
N GLU A 362 -2.00 11.09 19.43
CA GLU A 362 -3.07 11.11 20.43
C GLU A 362 -3.46 9.68 20.82
N ARG A 363 -3.74 8.81 19.85
CA ARG A 363 -4.06 7.40 20.09
C ARG A 363 -2.96 6.67 20.86
N LEU A 364 -1.69 6.88 20.52
CA LEU A 364 -0.57 6.31 21.28
C LEU A 364 -0.54 6.83 22.72
N SER A 365 -0.77 8.13 22.92
CA SER A 365 -0.79 8.73 24.26
C SER A 365 -1.91 8.18 25.14
N GLU A 366 -3.07 7.86 24.56
CA GLU A 366 -4.18 7.22 25.27
C GLU A 366 -3.83 5.79 25.73
N ILE A 367 -3.17 5.03 24.87
CA ILE A 367 -2.72 3.66 25.18
C ILE A 367 -1.68 3.71 26.31
N LEU A 368 -0.66 4.55 26.18
CA LEU A 368 0.37 4.74 27.22
C LEU A 368 -0.22 5.22 28.55
N PHE A 369 -1.23 6.08 28.51
CA PHE A 369 -1.93 6.52 29.71
C PHE A 369 -2.66 5.35 30.38
N THR A 370 -3.35 4.54 29.59
CA THR A 370 -4.10 3.37 30.09
C THR A 370 -3.15 2.35 30.71
N GLU A 371 -2.05 2.04 30.04
CA GLU A 371 -0.99 1.17 30.55
C GLU A 371 -0.46 1.64 31.90
N ARG A 372 -0.11 2.93 32.00
CA ARG A 372 0.41 3.48 33.26
C ARG A 372 -0.63 3.40 34.39
N GLN A 373 -1.92 3.61 34.09
CA GLN A 373 -2.97 3.46 35.11
C GLN A 373 -3.12 2.01 35.56
N GLU A 374 -2.96 1.04 34.67
CA GLU A 374 -2.97 -0.39 35.02
C GLU A 374 -1.74 -0.80 35.83
N GLU A 375 -0.55 -0.29 35.49
CA GLU A 375 0.68 -0.48 36.27
C GLU A 375 0.50 0.09 37.69
N ILE A 376 0.01 1.34 37.82
CA ILE A 376 -0.25 1.96 39.13
C ILE A 376 -1.28 1.15 39.93
N LYS A 377 -2.34 0.62 39.31
CA LYS A 377 -3.34 -0.19 40.01
C LYS A 377 -2.75 -1.51 40.52
N LYS A 378 -1.89 -2.17 39.72
CA LYS A 378 -1.18 -3.38 40.16
C LYS A 378 -0.23 -3.07 41.32
N ASP A 379 0.50 -1.96 41.23
CA ASP A 379 1.39 -1.51 42.30
C ASP A 379 0.61 -1.13 43.58
N GLU A 380 -0.59 -0.52 43.45
CA GLU A 380 -1.50 -0.19 44.56
C GLU A 380 -2.18 -1.44 45.17
N GLU A 381 -2.40 -2.51 44.39
CA GLU A 381 -2.89 -3.80 44.87
C GLU A 381 -1.80 -4.61 45.59
N ASP A 382 -0.55 -4.50 45.13
CA ASP A 382 0.62 -5.12 45.75
C ASP A 382 1.17 -4.33 46.96
N SER A 383 0.81 -3.05 47.07
CA SER A 383 1.28 -2.13 48.13
C SER A 383 0.11 -1.38 48.79
N GLN A 384 -0.37 -1.86 49.94
CA GLN A 384 -1.17 -0.99 50.81
C GLN A 384 -0.29 0.19 51.28
N ILE A 385 -0.77 1.43 51.05
CA ILE A 385 -0.19 2.76 51.38
C ILE A 385 0.74 3.27 50.26
N ASP A 386 0.58 4.42 49.60
CA ASP A 386 0.15 5.77 50.02
C ASP A 386 -0.39 6.59 48.83
N LYS A 387 -1.33 7.51 49.08
CA LYS A 387 -2.01 8.32 48.04
C LYS A 387 -1.31 9.66 47.85
N ASN A 388 -0.84 9.95 46.64
CA ASN A 388 -0.85 11.30 46.07
C ASN A 388 -0.95 11.25 44.54
N LYS A 389 -2.15 11.51 44.01
CA LYS A 389 -2.40 11.59 42.57
C LYS A 389 -2.21 13.03 42.08
N GLU A 390 -1.17 13.23 41.28
CA GLU A 390 -1.03 14.43 40.45
C GLU A 390 -2.08 14.44 39.34
N LYS A 391 -2.69 15.62 39.19
CA LYS A 391 -3.83 15.88 38.32
C LYS A 391 -3.29 16.46 37.01
N TYR A 392 -3.11 15.62 35.98
CA TYR A 392 -2.76 16.10 34.64
C TYR A 392 -4.02 16.31 33.79
N LYS A 393 -4.15 17.54 33.27
CA LYS A 393 -5.27 17.98 32.42
C LYS A 393 -5.26 17.24 31.08
N LYS A 394 -6.42 16.66 30.72
CA LYS A 394 -6.79 16.35 29.33
C LYS A 394 -6.61 17.63 28.50
N SER A 395 -5.68 17.63 27.54
CA SER A 395 -5.56 18.72 26.58
C SER A 395 -6.80 18.73 25.69
N ASN A 396 -7.52 19.85 25.68
CA ASN A 396 -8.64 20.06 24.79
C ASN A 396 -8.16 20.13 23.34
N TYR A 397 -8.91 19.42 22.50
CA TYR A 397 -8.83 19.22 21.07
C TYR A 397 -8.37 20.44 20.25
N PHE A 398 -7.38 20.21 19.39
CA PHE A 398 -7.20 20.93 18.13
C PHE A 398 -6.80 19.92 17.05
N ILE A 399 -7.80 19.30 16.42
CA ILE A 399 -7.59 18.66 15.11
C ILE A 399 -7.51 19.78 14.08
N LEU A 400 -6.34 19.92 13.44
CA LEU A 400 -6.02 21.01 12.53
C LEU A 400 -6.93 21.04 11.30
N ASN A 401 -7.16 22.25 10.80
CA ASN A 401 -7.84 22.61 9.54
C ASN A 401 -7.00 22.27 8.28
N GLU A 402 -6.01 21.38 8.38
CA GLU A 402 -4.99 21.18 7.35
C GLU A 402 -5.35 20.04 6.40
N SER A 403 -4.92 20.19 5.14
CA SER A 403 -5.07 19.15 4.10
C SER A 403 -4.40 17.83 4.54
N PRO A 404 -4.90 16.67 4.11
CA PRO A 404 -4.25 15.38 4.38
C PRO A 404 -2.78 15.43 3.94
N VAL A 405 -1.87 15.14 4.86
CA VAL A 405 -0.43 15.14 4.58
C VAL A 405 -0.08 13.86 3.83
N VAL A 406 0.42 14.01 2.60
CA VAL A 406 0.92 12.90 1.80
C VAL A 406 2.33 12.57 2.30
N VAL A 407 2.51 11.38 2.85
CA VAL A 407 3.80 10.92 3.40
C VAL A 407 4.51 9.92 2.50
N HIS A 408 3.77 9.28 1.59
CA HIS A 408 4.32 8.37 0.59
C HIS A 408 3.70 8.66 -0.77
N TRP A 409 4.54 8.72 -1.81
CA TRP A 409 4.13 8.90 -3.20
C TRP A 409 4.97 7.97 -4.08
N GLN A 410 4.30 7.02 -4.72
CA GLN A 410 4.94 6.03 -5.58
C GLN A 410 4.27 5.98 -6.95
N GLU A 411 5.10 5.90 -7.96
CA GLU A 411 4.72 5.96 -9.36
C GLU A 411 5.13 4.67 -10.06
N PHE A 412 4.23 4.09 -10.86
CA PHE A 412 4.41 2.83 -11.59
C PHE A 412 4.12 2.99 -13.09
#